data_AF-A0A8S1PA14-F1
#
_entry.id   AF-A0A8S1PA14-F1
#
_cell.length_a   1.000
_cell.length_b   1.000
_cell.length_c   1.000
_cell.angle_alpha   90.00
_cell.angle_beta   90.00
_cell.angle_gamma   90.00
#
_symmetry.space_group_name_H-M   'P 1'
#
loop_
_entity.id
_entity.type
_entity.pdbx_description
1 polymer ?
#
loop_
_entity_poly.entity_id
_entity_poly.type
_entity_poly.pdbx_seq_one_letter_code
_entity_poly.pdbx_strand_id
1 'polypeptide(L)'
;MNWVLMKNKLEPEEVIRLRLVGKNEEESTLIGLACGLCFDFNKFEPHIFLVGTEEGKIHKCSRAYSGQYQETYIGHNLAVYKVKWNNFHPRTFISASADWTVKIWDSKISSQIMSFEQGMQVVDAMWAPYSSTVFACATQDKIFVYDLNVDKIGKLAEQKPSKQPRLTNIAFNQRDPIILVGDTHGGITLLKLSPNLTKSGVKPSNFPDAKVPKEFENMPLEEYEKQKMETLLQVVSKWEREDS
;
A
#
# COMPACT_ATOMS: atom_id res chain seq x y z
N MET A 1 4.08 -29.10 0.54
CA MET A 1 3.71 -29.28 -0.88
C MET A 1 4.99 -29.26 -1.71
N ASN A 2 5.31 -30.35 -2.39
CA ASN A 2 6.39 -30.42 -3.37
C ASN A 2 5.89 -29.82 -4.69
N TRP A 3 6.42 -28.66 -5.07
CA TRP A 3 6.16 -28.09 -6.40
C TRP A 3 7.13 -28.72 -7.38
N VAL A 4 6.62 -29.49 -8.35
CA VAL A 4 7.39 -29.85 -9.53
C VAL A 4 7.17 -28.74 -10.54
N LEU A 5 8.19 -27.92 -10.77
CA LEU A 5 8.15 -26.90 -11.82
C LEU A 5 8.09 -27.61 -13.19
N MET A 6 6.88 -27.79 -13.71
CA MET A 6 6.69 -28.33 -15.05
C MET A 6 7.06 -27.25 -16.07
N LYS A 7 8.07 -27.52 -16.90
CA LYS A 7 8.69 -26.52 -17.79
C LYS A 7 7.70 -25.75 -18.69
N ASN A 8 6.54 -26.34 -19.02
CA ASN A 8 5.56 -25.78 -19.96
C ASN A 8 4.09 -25.87 -19.48
N LYS A 9 3.81 -25.94 -18.17
CA LYS A 9 2.42 -26.04 -17.68
C LYS A 9 2.13 -25.06 -16.55
N LEU A 10 1.02 -24.33 -16.67
CA LEU A 10 0.38 -23.60 -15.58
C LEU A 10 -0.75 -24.49 -15.07
N GLU A 11 -0.56 -25.12 -13.91
CA GLU A 11 -1.60 -25.91 -13.26
C GLU A 11 -2.45 -25.00 -12.37
N PRO A 12 -3.76 -24.87 -12.64
CA PRO A 12 -4.62 -24.04 -11.82
C PRO A 12 -4.89 -24.76 -10.49
N GLU A 13 -4.64 -24.07 -9.37
CA GLU A 13 -5.05 -24.49 -8.04
C GLU A 13 -6.01 -23.44 -7.47
N GLU A 14 -7.22 -23.87 -7.11
CA GLU A 14 -8.20 -23.00 -6.48
C GLU A 14 -7.83 -22.80 -5.01
N VAL A 15 -7.25 -21.63 -4.68
CA VAL A 15 -6.84 -21.32 -3.31
C VAL A 15 -8.02 -20.84 -2.46
N ILE A 16 -8.88 -19.96 -3.00
CA ILE A 16 -10.01 -19.40 -2.26
C ILE A 16 -11.12 -18.92 -3.21
N ARG A 17 -12.38 -19.08 -2.78
CA ARG A 17 -13.55 -18.41 -3.37
C ARG A 17 -13.98 -17.25 -2.48
N LEU A 18 -13.99 -16.05 -3.05
CA LEU A 18 -14.51 -14.88 -2.38
C LEU A 18 -16.04 -14.95 -2.36
N ARG A 19 -16.61 -15.14 -1.18
CA ARG A 19 -18.05 -15.15 -0.90
C ARG A 19 -18.51 -13.77 -0.44
N LEU A 20 -19.62 -13.32 -1.02
CA LEU A 20 -20.36 -12.14 -0.58
C LEU A 20 -21.35 -12.55 0.51
N VAL A 21 -21.12 -12.04 1.72
CA VAL A 21 -22.00 -12.26 2.88
C VAL A 21 -22.95 -11.07 3.01
N GLY A 22 -24.25 -11.35 3.09
CA GLY A 22 -25.28 -10.35 3.32
C GLY A 22 -25.20 -9.69 4.69
N LYS A 23 -25.75 -8.47 4.79
CA LYS A 23 -25.79 -7.66 6.03
C LYS A 23 -26.85 -8.11 7.05
N ASN A 24 -27.50 -9.26 6.89
CA ASN A 24 -28.48 -9.72 7.86
C ASN A 24 -27.75 -10.41 9.03
N GLU A 25 -27.84 -9.81 10.22
CA GLU A 25 -27.07 -10.18 11.42
C GLU A 25 -27.42 -11.57 11.99
N GLU A 26 -28.52 -12.19 11.55
CA GLU A 26 -29.03 -13.45 12.12
C GLU A 26 -28.82 -14.69 11.24
N GLU A 27 -28.62 -14.52 9.93
CA GLU A 27 -28.25 -15.61 9.03
C GLU A 27 -27.25 -15.10 7.99
N SER A 28 -26.06 -15.69 7.96
CA SER A 28 -25.05 -15.46 6.92
C SER A 28 -25.52 -16.05 5.58
N THR A 29 -26.56 -15.48 4.98
CA THR A 29 -27.04 -15.89 3.66
C THR A 29 -25.99 -15.48 2.64
N LEU A 30 -25.49 -16.47 1.89
CA LEU A 30 -24.58 -16.23 0.78
C LEU A 30 -25.36 -15.55 -0.34
N ILE A 31 -25.08 -14.26 -0.57
CA ILE A 31 -25.75 -13.48 -1.62
C ILE A 31 -25.10 -13.73 -2.98
N GLY A 32 -23.80 -14.05 -3.01
CA GLY A 32 -23.08 -14.31 -4.25
C GLY A 32 -21.59 -14.50 -4.05
N LEU A 33 -20.83 -14.33 -5.13
CA LEU A 33 -19.38 -14.29 -5.12
C LEU A 33 -18.90 -12.84 -5.22
N ALA A 34 -17.90 -12.47 -4.44
CA ALA A 34 -17.28 -11.15 -4.52
C ALA A 34 -16.18 -11.15 -5.59
N CYS A 35 -15.97 -10.00 -6.23
CA CYS A 35 -14.95 -9.81 -7.27
C CYS A 35 -13.64 -9.31 -6.66
N GLY A 36 -12.56 -10.08 -6.80
CA GLY A 36 -11.21 -9.65 -6.44
C GLY A 36 -10.58 -8.84 -7.58
N LEU A 37 -10.30 -7.57 -7.34
CA LEU A 37 -9.76 -6.63 -8.35
C LEU A 37 -8.23 -6.53 -8.31
N CYS A 38 -7.64 -6.69 -7.13
CA CYS A 38 -6.19 -6.59 -6.95
C CYS A 38 -5.69 -7.53 -5.86
N PHE A 39 -4.41 -7.86 -5.94
CA PHE A 39 -3.74 -8.77 -5.02
C PHE A 39 -2.28 -8.38 -4.77
N ASP A 40 -1.78 -8.72 -3.59
CA ASP A 40 -0.37 -8.55 -3.24
C ASP A 40 0.08 -9.56 -2.18
N PHE A 41 1.26 -10.15 -2.39
CA PHE A 41 1.86 -11.11 -1.46
C PHE A 41 2.65 -10.40 -0.38
N ASN A 42 2.58 -10.92 0.85
CA ASN A 42 3.44 -10.43 1.92
C ASN A 42 4.88 -10.91 1.67
N LYS A 43 5.83 -9.97 1.59
CA LYS A 43 7.26 -10.26 1.38
C LYS A 43 7.87 -11.08 2.51
N PHE A 44 7.40 -10.91 3.74
CA PHE A 44 7.92 -11.58 4.93
C PHE A 44 7.23 -12.92 5.18
N GLU A 45 5.96 -13.04 4.78
CA GLU A 45 5.14 -14.24 4.97
C GLU A 45 4.56 -14.69 3.61
N PRO A 46 5.30 -15.49 2.82
CA PRO A 46 4.97 -15.76 1.41
C PRO A 46 3.69 -16.59 1.21
N HIS A 47 3.15 -17.16 2.28
CA HIS A 47 1.88 -17.87 2.26
C HIS A 47 0.68 -16.92 2.43
N ILE A 48 0.90 -15.66 2.80
CA ILE A 48 -0.13 -14.66 3.03
C ILE A 48 -0.21 -13.71 1.84
N PHE A 49 -1.43 -13.38 1.44
CA PHE A 49 -1.71 -12.38 0.42
C PHE A 49 -2.96 -11.58 0.76
N LEU A 50 -3.05 -10.38 0.21
CA LEU A 50 -4.22 -9.51 0.31
C LEU A 50 -5.02 -9.59 -0.97
N VAL A 51 -6.33 -9.39 -0.86
CA VAL A 51 -7.24 -9.26 -1.99
C VAL A 51 -8.12 -8.03 -1.77
N GLY A 52 -8.02 -7.04 -2.65
CA GLY A 52 -8.94 -5.91 -2.69
C GLY A 52 -10.15 -6.25 -3.54
N THR A 53 -11.35 -5.92 -3.07
CA THR A 53 -12.61 -6.27 -3.74
C THR A 53 -13.31 -5.04 -4.34
N GLU A 54 -14.24 -5.31 -5.25
CA GLU A 54 -15.14 -4.28 -5.82
C GLU A 54 -16.06 -3.63 -4.78
N GLU A 55 -16.37 -4.34 -3.70
CA GLU A 55 -17.25 -3.86 -2.62
C GLU A 55 -16.57 -2.91 -1.62
N GLY A 56 -15.26 -2.68 -1.76
CA GLY A 56 -14.50 -1.89 -0.79
C GLY A 56 -13.93 -2.68 0.39
N LYS A 57 -14.14 -4.00 0.45
CA LYS A 57 -13.51 -4.87 1.45
C LYS A 57 -12.12 -5.30 1.00
N ILE A 58 -11.21 -5.46 1.95
CA ILE A 58 -9.91 -6.08 1.71
C ILE A 58 -9.85 -7.35 2.54
N HIS A 59 -9.54 -8.49 1.91
CA HIS A 59 -9.44 -9.78 2.59
C HIS A 59 -7.99 -10.22 2.71
N LYS A 60 -7.57 -10.59 3.92
CA LYS A 60 -6.32 -11.31 4.15
C LYS A 60 -6.57 -12.79 3.95
N CYS A 61 -5.86 -13.38 3.00
CA CYS A 61 -5.99 -14.79 2.65
C CYS A 61 -4.65 -15.50 2.84
N SER A 62 -4.70 -16.82 2.97
CA SER A 62 -3.51 -17.65 3.10
C SER A 62 -3.58 -18.83 2.15
N ARG A 63 -2.46 -19.15 1.52
CA ARG A 63 -2.32 -20.36 0.70
C ARG A 63 -2.35 -21.63 1.55
N ALA A 64 -1.96 -21.55 2.82
CA ALA A 64 -1.96 -22.71 3.72
C ALA A 64 -3.36 -23.06 4.25
N TYR A 65 -4.28 -22.08 4.28
CA TYR A 65 -5.65 -22.26 4.77
C TYR A 65 -6.62 -21.84 3.66
N SER A 66 -6.95 -22.78 2.79
CA SER A 66 -7.94 -22.59 1.73
C SER A 66 -9.36 -22.62 2.29
N GLY A 67 -10.22 -21.69 1.86
CA GLY A 67 -11.67 -21.75 2.10
C GLY A 67 -12.25 -20.73 3.07
N GLN A 68 -11.43 -20.00 3.83
CA GLN A 68 -11.87 -18.88 4.66
C GLN A 68 -10.85 -17.74 4.65
N TYR A 69 -11.31 -16.51 4.79
CA TYR A 69 -10.44 -15.35 5.01
C TYR A 69 -9.85 -15.42 6.42
N GLN A 70 -8.58 -15.07 6.57
CA GLN A 70 -7.98 -14.89 7.89
C GLN A 70 -8.55 -13.64 8.57
N GLU A 71 -8.63 -12.55 7.81
CA GLU A 71 -9.13 -11.26 8.29
C GLU A 71 -9.86 -10.53 7.17
N THR A 72 -10.80 -9.65 7.55
CA THR A 72 -11.48 -8.73 6.63
C THR A 72 -11.33 -7.31 7.13
N TYR A 73 -10.68 -6.47 6.33
CA TYR A 73 -10.52 -5.05 6.60
C TYR A 73 -11.67 -4.29 5.94
N ILE A 74 -12.36 -3.48 6.73
CA ILE A 74 -13.54 -2.72 6.33
C ILE A 74 -13.24 -1.25 6.56
N GLY A 75 -13.35 -0.44 5.50
CA GLY A 75 -13.15 1.00 5.62
C GLY A 75 -13.23 1.77 4.29
N HIS A 76 -13.07 1.10 3.14
CA HIS A 76 -13.39 1.69 1.85
C HIS A 76 -14.87 1.53 1.52
N ASN A 77 -15.43 2.55 0.86
CA ASN A 77 -16.84 2.58 0.48
C ASN A 77 -17.09 2.13 -0.97
N LEU A 78 -16.02 2.07 -1.78
CA LEU A 78 -16.07 1.68 -3.19
C LEU A 78 -14.88 0.77 -3.52
N ALA A 79 -14.87 0.26 -4.75
CA ALA A 79 -13.88 -0.65 -5.31
C ALA A 79 -12.43 -0.30 -4.96
N VAL A 80 -11.70 -1.30 -4.44
CA VAL A 80 -10.27 -1.18 -4.14
C VAL A 80 -9.47 -1.56 -5.37
N TYR A 81 -8.87 -0.57 -6.04
CA TYR A 81 -8.11 -0.79 -7.26
C TYR A 81 -6.71 -1.34 -7.00
N LYS A 82 -6.11 -1.00 -5.85
CA LYS A 82 -4.78 -1.48 -5.47
C LYS A 82 -4.66 -1.75 -3.99
N VAL A 83 -3.89 -2.79 -3.68
CA VAL A 83 -3.35 -3.08 -2.35
C VAL A 83 -1.86 -3.36 -2.49
N LYS A 84 -1.05 -2.84 -1.56
CA LYS A 84 0.40 -3.06 -1.54
C LYS A 84 0.94 -3.18 -0.12
N TRP A 85 1.61 -4.28 0.19
CA TRP A 85 2.39 -4.44 1.41
C TRP A 85 3.56 -3.46 1.42
N ASN A 86 3.94 -3.04 2.63
CA ASN A 86 5.14 -2.26 2.84
C ASN A 86 6.39 -3.14 2.61
N ASN A 87 7.42 -2.56 2.00
CA ASN A 87 8.64 -3.30 1.64
C ASN A 87 9.53 -3.65 2.83
N PHE A 88 9.36 -2.96 3.96
CA PHE A 88 10.21 -3.02 5.15
C PHE A 88 9.45 -3.47 6.41
N HIS A 89 8.15 -3.17 6.49
CA HIS A 89 7.33 -3.52 7.65
C HIS A 89 6.33 -4.66 7.35
N PRO A 90 6.38 -5.80 8.08
CA PRO A 90 5.62 -7.01 7.73
C PRO A 90 4.10 -6.89 7.94
N ARG A 91 3.66 -5.90 8.71
CA ARG A 91 2.24 -5.75 9.07
C ARG A 91 1.54 -4.63 8.33
N THR A 92 2.28 -3.70 7.71
CA THR A 92 1.65 -2.52 7.13
C THR A 92 1.41 -2.69 5.65
N PHE A 93 0.25 -2.27 5.20
CA PHE A 93 -0.08 -2.18 3.78
C PHE A 93 -0.85 -0.89 3.48
N ILE A 94 -0.86 -0.52 2.21
CA ILE A 94 -1.70 0.57 1.67
C ILE A 94 -2.76 0.02 0.75
N SER A 95 -3.82 0.79 0.59
CA SER A 95 -4.82 0.58 -0.44
C SER A 95 -5.21 1.88 -1.12
N ALA A 96 -5.57 1.79 -2.40
CA ALA A 96 -6.15 2.87 -3.19
C ALA A 96 -7.51 2.45 -3.73
N SER A 97 -8.49 3.35 -3.65
CA SER A 97 -9.87 3.07 -3.99
C SER A 97 -10.51 4.14 -4.89
N ALA A 98 -11.58 3.72 -5.55
CA ALA A 98 -12.52 4.58 -6.24
C ALA A 98 -13.23 5.58 -5.31
N ASP A 99 -13.18 5.39 -3.99
CA ASP A 99 -13.75 6.31 -2.99
C ASP A 99 -12.92 7.57 -2.73
N TRP A 100 -11.90 7.80 -3.56
CA TRP A 100 -11.00 8.96 -3.54
C TRP A 100 -10.01 8.97 -2.38
N THR A 101 -9.91 7.86 -1.66
CA THR A 101 -9.01 7.74 -0.52
C THR A 101 -7.88 6.75 -0.77
N VAL A 102 -6.72 7.08 -0.20
CA VAL A 102 -5.66 6.12 0.12
C VAL A 102 -5.75 5.82 1.59
N LYS A 103 -5.76 4.54 1.97
CA LYS A 103 -5.77 4.14 3.38
C LYS A 103 -4.53 3.33 3.72
N ILE A 104 -4.06 3.50 4.95
CA ILE A 104 -2.95 2.74 5.53
C ILE A 104 -3.51 1.84 6.62
N TRP A 105 -3.06 0.60 6.66
CA TRP A 105 -3.62 -0.47 7.49
C TRP A 105 -2.51 -1.19 8.26
N ASP A 106 -2.84 -1.68 9.45
CA ASP A 106 -2.05 -2.69 10.16
C ASP A 106 -2.80 -4.00 10.01
N SER A 107 -2.10 -5.04 9.56
CA SER A 107 -2.64 -6.38 9.42
C SER A 107 -3.29 -6.94 10.69
N LYS A 108 -2.98 -6.41 11.88
CA LYS A 108 -3.58 -6.80 13.16
C LYS A 108 -4.85 -6.04 13.52
N ILE A 109 -5.17 -4.95 12.81
CA ILE A 109 -6.30 -4.06 13.10
C ILE A 109 -7.25 -4.12 11.92
N SER A 110 -8.54 -4.39 12.16
CA SER A 110 -9.54 -4.52 11.08
C SER A 110 -9.94 -3.19 10.45
N SER A 111 -9.69 -2.06 11.14
CA SER A 111 -9.91 -0.69 10.67
C SER A 111 -8.65 -0.07 10.09
N GLN A 112 -8.82 0.99 9.28
CA GLN A 112 -7.70 1.78 8.78
C GLN A 112 -7.03 2.58 9.92
N ILE A 113 -5.71 2.73 9.83
CA ILE A 113 -4.90 3.56 10.75
C ILE A 113 -4.88 5.02 10.30
N MET A 114 -4.77 5.24 8.98
CA MET A 114 -4.75 6.57 8.39
C MET A 114 -5.53 6.57 7.08
N SER A 115 -6.10 7.73 6.75
CA SER A 115 -6.91 7.94 5.54
C SER A 115 -6.53 9.27 4.89
N PHE A 116 -6.19 9.24 3.61
CA PHE A 116 -5.78 10.41 2.82
C PHE A 116 -6.73 10.62 1.66
N GLU A 117 -7.53 11.68 1.73
CA GLU A 117 -8.49 12.04 0.68
C GLU A 117 -7.83 12.91 -0.41
N GLN A 118 -8.04 12.54 -1.67
CA GLN A 118 -7.43 13.23 -2.83
C GLN A 118 -8.44 14.07 -3.64
N GLY A 119 -9.74 13.97 -3.33
CA GLY A 119 -10.82 14.62 -4.07
C GLY A 119 -11.09 14.04 -5.47
N MET A 120 -10.45 12.92 -5.83
CA MET A 120 -10.64 12.21 -7.09
C MET A 120 -10.26 10.73 -6.93
N GLN A 121 -10.80 9.86 -7.79
CA GLN A 121 -10.51 8.43 -7.79
C GLN A 121 -9.01 8.16 -7.85
N VAL A 122 -8.52 7.36 -6.90
CA VAL A 122 -7.11 6.99 -6.82
C VAL A 122 -6.91 5.72 -7.61
N VAL A 123 -6.24 5.81 -8.76
CA VAL A 123 -6.06 4.71 -9.69
C VAL A 123 -4.96 3.74 -9.25
N ASP A 124 -3.92 4.27 -8.61
CA ASP A 124 -2.77 3.47 -8.18
C ASP A 124 -2.10 4.09 -6.96
N ALA A 125 -1.51 3.24 -6.11
CA ALA A 125 -0.72 3.66 -4.96
C ALA A 125 0.36 2.62 -4.67
N MET A 126 1.55 3.09 -4.35
CA MET A 126 2.69 2.22 -4.04
C MET A 126 3.64 2.85 -3.04
N TRP A 127 4.28 2.00 -2.24
CA TRP A 127 5.37 2.38 -1.36
C TRP A 127 6.65 2.66 -2.16
N ALA A 128 7.46 3.59 -1.67
CA ALA A 128 8.82 3.73 -2.15
C ALA A 128 9.63 2.46 -1.84
N PRO A 129 10.53 2.03 -2.73
CA PRO A 129 11.35 0.85 -2.50
C PRO A 129 12.50 1.09 -1.51
N TYR A 130 12.84 2.36 -1.27
CA TYR A 130 13.97 2.77 -0.42
C TYR A 130 13.54 3.38 0.94
N SER A 131 12.24 3.44 1.23
CA SER A 131 11.71 3.98 2.49
C SER A 131 10.45 3.27 2.93
N SER A 132 10.27 3.08 4.24
CA SER A 132 9.03 2.53 4.81
C SER A 132 7.92 3.57 4.96
N THR A 133 8.24 4.87 4.97
CA THR A 133 7.26 5.95 5.25
C THR A 133 6.86 6.75 4.03
N VAL A 134 7.59 6.61 2.92
CA VAL A 134 7.30 7.31 1.67
C VAL A 134 6.41 6.46 0.78
N PHE A 135 5.33 7.05 0.29
CA PHE A 135 4.50 6.43 -0.74
C PHE A 135 4.08 7.47 -1.77
N ALA A 136 3.73 7.00 -2.96
CA ALA A 136 3.11 7.81 -3.99
C ALA A 136 1.73 7.25 -4.32
N CYS A 137 0.82 8.13 -4.69
CA CYS A 137 -0.46 7.75 -5.25
C CYS A 137 -0.78 8.61 -6.49
N ALA A 138 -1.50 8.01 -7.42
CA ALA A 138 -1.99 8.67 -8.60
C ALA A 138 -3.52 8.72 -8.55
N THR A 139 -4.06 9.90 -8.79
CA THR A 139 -5.44 10.05 -9.22
C THR A 139 -5.50 10.07 -10.74
N GLN A 140 -6.70 10.19 -11.31
CA GLN A 140 -6.83 10.33 -12.77
C GLN A 140 -6.12 11.60 -13.30
N ASP A 141 -5.95 12.65 -12.50
CA ASP A 141 -5.35 13.92 -12.97
C ASP A 141 -3.93 14.17 -12.47
N LYS A 142 -3.61 13.76 -11.24
CA LYS A 142 -2.40 14.20 -10.53
C LYS A 142 -1.72 13.07 -9.81
N ILE A 143 -0.44 13.27 -9.52
CA ILE A 143 0.34 12.42 -8.64
C ILE A 143 0.64 13.18 -7.37
N PHE A 144 0.55 12.46 -6.27
CA PHE A 144 0.86 12.92 -4.94
C PHE A 144 1.95 12.04 -4.36
N VAL A 145 2.87 12.67 -3.64
CA VAL A 145 3.89 11.97 -2.88
C VAL A 145 3.80 12.40 -1.43
N TYR A 146 3.84 11.42 -0.54
CA TYR A 146 3.73 11.58 0.89
C TYR A 146 4.99 11.05 1.56
N ASP A 147 5.43 11.72 2.62
CA ASP A 147 6.41 11.18 3.57
C ASP A 147 5.86 11.32 4.98
N LEU A 148 5.34 10.21 5.50
CA LEU A 148 4.68 10.14 6.80
C LEU A 148 5.61 10.50 7.97
N ASN A 149 6.93 10.45 7.75
CA ASN A 149 7.91 10.83 8.77
C ASN A 149 8.10 12.35 8.88
N VAL A 150 7.91 13.07 7.78
CA VAL A 150 8.06 14.54 7.72
C VAL A 150 6.73 15.20 8.02
N ASP A 151 5.68 14.79 7.30
CA ASP A 151 4.32 15.27 7.48
C ASP A 151 3.37 14.08 7.47
N LYS A 152 2.65 13.90 8.58
CA LYS A 152 1.77 12.75 8.79
C LYS A 152 0.46 12.86 8.02
N ILE A 153 0.08 14.08 7.62
CA ILE A 153 -1.24 14.37 7.02
C ILE A 153 -1.07 15.04 5.66
N GLY A 154 -0.15 16.01 5.57
CA GLY A 154 0.05 16.79 4.36
C GLY A 154 0.78 16.04 3.25
N LYS A 155 0.47 16.44 2.02
CA LYS A 155 1.18 16.01 0.81
C LYS A 155 2.52 16.73 0.71
N LEU A 156 3.59 15.98 0.46
CA LEU A 156 4.93 16.55 0.31
C LEU A 156 5.15 17.11 -1.10
N ALA A 157 4.56 16.47 -2.10
CA ALA A 157 4.57 16.95 -3.47
C ALA A 157 3.25 16.63 -4.18
N GLU A 158 2.85 17.52 -5.07
CA GLU A 158 1.74 17.34 -6.01
C GLU A 158 2.20 17.79 -7.38
N GLN A 159 2.01 16.94 -8.39
CA GLN A 159 2.37 17.26 -9.75
C GLN A 159 1.33 16.72 -10.72
N LYS A 160 0.96 17.56 -11.69
CA LYS A 160 0.27 17.12 -12.90
C LYS A 160 1.31 16.79 -13.97
N PRO A 161 1.56 15.49 -14.28
CA PRO A 161 2.67 15.09 -15.15
C PRO A 161 2.39 15.36 -16.62
N SER A 162 1.14 15.26 -17.06
CA SER A 162 0.75 15.49 -18.45
C SER A 162 -0.46 16.42 -18.53
N LYS A 163 -0.61 17.09 -19.68
CA LYS A 163 -1.79 17.92 -19.96
C LYS A 163 -3.03 17.06 -20.26
N GLN A 164 -2.85 15.76 -20.54
CA GLN A 164 -3.94 14.86 -20.91
C GLN A 164 -4.54 14.18 -19.68
N PRO A 165 -5.87 13.97 -19.65
CA PRO A 165 -6.59 13.97 -18.38
C PRO A 165 -6.70 12.64 -17.62
N ARG A 166 -5.96 11.57 -17.95
CA ARG A 166 -6.15 10.27 -17.25
C ARG A 166 -4.86 9.48 -17.09
N LEU A 167 -4.30 9.52 -15.88
CA LEU A 167 -3.24 8.64 -15.42
C LEU A 167 -3.81 7.25 -15.12
N THR A 168 -2.99 6.22 -15.31
CA THR A 168 -3.39 4.82 -15.14
C THR A 168 -2.60 4.14 -14.05
N ASN A 169 -1.28 4.12 -14.18
CA ASN A 169 -0.39 3.34 -13.32
C ASN A 169 0.82 4.17 -12.90
N ILE A 170 1.38 3.84 -11.74
CA ILE A 170 2.66 4.36 -11.27
C ILE A 170 3.66 3.24 -10.98
N ALA A 171 4.94 3.53 -11.18
CA ALA A 171 6.02 2.60 -10.83
C ALA A 171 7.25 3.35 -10.32
N PHE A 172 7.67 3.09 -9.08
CA PHE A 172 8.97 3.49 -8.57
C PHE A 172 10.08 2.64 -9.20
N ASN A 173 11.18 3.31 -9.53
CA ASN A 173 12.43 2.61 -9.78
C ASN A 173 13.07 2.16 -8.45
N GLN A 174 13.66 0.97 -8.44
CA GLN A 174 14.25 0.35 -7.25
C GLN A 174 15.59 0.98 -6.83
N ARG A 175 16.28 1.64 -7.77
CA ARG A 175 17.63 2.19 -7.57
C ARG A 175 17.64 3.71 -7.58
N ASP A 176 17.10 4.30 -8.64
CA ASP A 176 17.09 5.75 -8.80
C ASP A 176 15.78 6.33 -8.30
N PRO A 177 15.78 7.56 -7.77
CA PRO A 177 14.60 8.23 -7.24
C PRO A 177 13.71 8.78 -8.38
N ILE A 178 13.13 7.86 -9.14
CA ILE A 178 12.36 8.11 -10.34
C ILE A 178 11.03 7.38 -10.25
N ILE A 179 9.97 8.04 -10.70
CA ILE A 179 8.63 7.47 -10.85
C ILE A 179 8.26 7.48 -12.33
N LEU A 180 7.83 6.33 -12.84
CA LEU A 180 7.18 6.21 -14.13
C LEU A 180 5.67 6.31 -13.95
N VAL A 181 5.05 6.98 -14.90
CA VAL A 181 3.61 7.26 -14.90
C VAL A 181 3.06 6.93 -16.27
N GLY A 182 2.07 6.05 -16.31
CA GLY A 182 1.32 5.75 -17.53
C GLY A 182 0.10 6.66 -17.67
N ASP A 183 -0.23 7.01 -18.90
CA ASP A 183 -1.51 7.64 -19.25
C ASP A 183 -2.39 6.71 -20.12
N THR A 184 -3.66 7.07 -20.25
CA THR A 184 -4.64 6.34 -21.08
C THR A 184 -4.42 6.45 -22.59
N HIS A 185 -3.58 7.37 -23.04
CA HIS A 185 -3.26 7.59 -24.45
C HIS A 185 -1.99 6.87 -24.89
N GLY A 186 -1.38 6.08 -24.01
CA GLY A 186 -0.16 5.31 -24.26
C GLY A 186 1.14 6.08 -24.02
N GLY A 187 1.05 7.32 -23.54
CA GLY A 187 2.21 8.08 -23.07
C GLY A 187 2.72 7.56 -21.73
N ILE A 188 4.05 7.58 -21.60
CA ILE A 188 4.75 7.28 -20.35
C ILE A 188 5.58 8.50 -19.99
N THR A 189 5.29 9.06 -18.82
CA THR A 189 6.02 10.22 -18.30
C THR A 189 6.95 9.78 -17.18
N LEU A 190 8.19 10.27 -17.23
CA LEU A 190 9.20 10.05 -16.20
C LEU A 190 9.25 11.28 -15.29
N LEU A 191 9.09 11.06 -13.99
CA LEU A 191 9.21 12.08 -12.96
C LEU A 191 10.43 11.79 -12.09
N LYS A 192 11.32 12.77 -11.95
CA LYS A 192 12.43 12.70 -11.00
C LYS A 192 11.99 13.26 -9.66
N LEU A 193 12.18 12.50 -8.59
CA LEU A 193 11.87 12.97 -7.26
C LEU A 193 12.94 13.95 -6.79
N SER A 194 12.50 15.03 -6.14
CA SER A 194 13.44 15.98 -5.57
C SER A 194 14.25 15.30 -4.45
N PRO A 195 15.52 15.68 -4.23
CA PRO A 195 16.34 15.11 -3.17
C PRO A 195 15.74 15.25 -1.76
N ASN A 196 14.75 16.14 -1.58
CA ASN A 196 14.03 16.30 -0.31
C ASN A 196 13.00 15.18 -0.07
N LEU A 197 12.46 14.57 -1.14
CA LEU A 197 11.53 13.42 -1.10
C LEU A 197 12.25 12.08 -0.94
N THR A 198 13.58 12.07 -1.02
CA THR A 198 14.43 10.86 -0.99
C THR A 198 15.27 10.76 0.28
N LYS A 199 15.05 11.63 1.27
CA LYS A 199 15.83 11.67 2.52
C LYS A 199 15.39 10.58 3.52
N SER A 200 15.13 9.37 3.07
CA SER A 200 14.94 8.23 3.97
C SER A 200 16.26 7.46 4.10
N GLY A 201 16.69 7.23 5.34
CA GLY A 201 17.89 6.45 5.66
C GLY A 201 19.18 7.28 5.70
N VAL A 202 20.09 6.90 6.58
CA VAL A 202 21.39 7.52 6.86
C VAL A 202 22.02 8.13 5.61
N LYS A 203 22.27 9.44 5.64
CA LYS A 203 22.92 10.15 4.53
C LYS A 203 24.26 9.49 4.19
N PRO A 204 24.55 9.18 2.93
CA PRO A 204 25.93 9.09 2.47
C PRO A 204 26.53 10.51 2.55
N SER A 205 27.18 10.79 3.68
CA SER A 205 28.23 11.77 3.97
C SER A 205 28.15 13.24 3.50
N ASN A 206 27.16 13.74 2.74
CA ASN A 206 27.35 15.02 2.03
C ASN A 206 26.44 16.20 2.40
N PHE A 207 25.55 16.15 3.40
CA PHE A 207 24.86 17.38 3.89
C PHE A 207 24.49 17.32 5.39
N PRO A 208 24.59 18.40 6.20
CA PRO A 208 24.62 18.30 7.67
C PRO A 208 23.31 18.45 8.46
N ASP A 209 22.12 18.58 7.87
CA ASP A 209 20.95 19.07 8.68
C ASP A 209 19.82 18.08 8.99
N ALA A 210 20.12 16.82 9.27
CA ALA A 210 19.14 15.94 9.92
C ALA A 210 19.92 15.01 10.85
N LYS A 211 19.88 15.29 12.15
CA LYS A 211 20.51 14.43 13.16
C LYS A 211 19.73 13.11 13.18
N VAL A 212 20.26 12.08 12.53
CA VAL A 212 19.83 10.70 12.80
C VAL A 212 20.11 10.46 14.29
N PRO A 213 19.13 10.01 15.10
CA PRO A 213 19.41 9.71 16.51
C PRO A 213 20.57 8.71 16.60
N LYS A 214 21.50 8.93 17.54
CA LYS A 214 22.74 8.12 17.68
C LYS A 214 22.49 6.61 17.77
N GLU A 215 21.30 6.22 18.19
CA GLU A 215 20.84 4.83 18.28
C GLU A 215 20.74 4.13 16.91
N PHE A 216 20.64 4.89 15.82
CA PHE A 216 20.44 4.38 14.46
C PHE A 216 21.69 4.49 13.56
N GLU A 217 22.79 5.03 14.07
CA GLU A 217 24.01 5.31 13.29
C GLU A 217 24.70 4.06 12.74
N ASN A 218 24.48 2.88 13.35
CA ASN A 218 25.11 1.60 13.00
C ASN A 218 24.12 0.46 12.69
N MET A 219 22.85 0.78 12.44
CA MET A 219 21.79 -0.22 12.22
C MET A 219 21.65 -0.58 10.73
N PRO A 220 21.40 -1.85 10.35
CA PRO A 220 21.07 -2.21 8.97
C PRO A 220 19.85 -1.43 8.47
N LEU A 221 19.86 -1.03 7.19
CA LEU A 221 18.78 -0.19 6.60
C LEU A 221 17.39 -0.79 6.79
N GLU A 222 17.25 -2.10 6.62
CA GLU A 222 15.95 -2.78 6.77
C GLU A 222 15.38 -2.67 8.19
N GLU A 223 16.25 -2.80 9.19
CA GLU A 223 15.86 -2.70 10.60
C GLU A 223 15.57 -1.25 10.98
N TYR A 224 16.36 -0.30 10.45
CA TYR A 224 16.09 1.13 10.60
C TYR A 224 14.71 1.51 10.05
N GLU A 225 14.41 1.14 8.81
CA GLU A 225 13.13 1.47 8.17
C GLU A 225 11.96 0.75 8.84
N LYS A 226 12.17 -0.47 9.35
CA LYS A 226 11.17 -1.18 10.17
C LYS A 226 10.87 -0.44 11.48
N GLN A 227 11.90 -0.04 12.22
CA GLN A 227 11.74 0.68 13.49
C GLN A 227 11.13 2.07 13.29
N LYS A 228 11.49 2.74 12.19
CA LYS A 228 10.91 4.02 11.76
C LYS A 228 9.39 3.88 11.57
N MET A 229 8.94 2.82 10.91
CA MET A 229 7.52 2.55 10.72
C MET A 229 6.83 2.19 12.04
N GLU A 230 7.44 1.35 12.87
CA GLU A 230 6.87 0.97 14.18
C GLU A 230 6.65 2.20 15.08
N THR A 231 7.62 3.12 15.10
CA THR A 231 7.52 4.39 15.83
C THR A 231 6.35 5.22 15.34
N LEU A 232 6.14 5.27 14.02
CA LEU A 232 5.02 5.98 13.42
C LEU A 232 3.68 5.37 13.84
N LEU A 233 3.55 4.04 13.79
CA LEU A 233 2.35 3.32 14.21
C LEU A 233 2.02 3.58 15.69
N GLN A 234 3.03 3.60 16.55
CA GLN A 234 2.84 3.92 17.98
C GLN A 234 2.32 5.33 18.18
N VAL A 235 2.83 6.32 17.43
CA VAL A 235 2.34 7.70 17.51
C VAL A 235 0.89 7.81 17.07
N VAL A 236 0.54 7.21 15.93
CA VAL A 236 -0.85 7.25 15.41
C VAL A 236 -1.81 6.55 16.38
N SER A 237 -1.41 5.41 16.96
CA SER A 237 -2.23 4.68 17.94
C SER A 237 -2.48 5.45 19.25
N LYS A 238 -1.68 6.47 19.56
CA LYS A 238 -1.91 7.35 20.72
C LYS A 238 -2.96 8.41 20.41
N TRP A 239 -2.93 8.99 19.21
CA TRP A 239 -3.91 9.98 18.78
C TRP A 239 -5.33 9.43 18.80
N GLU A 240 -5.52 8.20 18.31
CA GLU A 240 -6.83 7.54 18.34
C GLU A 240 -7.40 7.37 19.76
N ARG A 241 -6.55 7.25 20.79
CA ARG A 241 -6.99 7.14 22.19
C ARG A 241 -7.27 8.49 22.85
N GLU A 242 -6.68 9.56 22.34
CA GLU A 242 -6.87 10.92 22.86
C GLU A 242 -8.13 11.56 22.25
N ASP A 243 -8.51 11.16 21.04
CA ASP A 243 -9.72 11.62 20.33
C ASP A 243 -10.99 10.81 20.65
N SER A 244 -10.89 9.73 21.43
CA SER A 244 -11.98 8.82 21.83
C SER A 244 -12.46 9.04 23.27
#